data_AF-A0A0K1Q687-F1
#
_entry.id   AF-A0A0K1Q687-F1
#
_cell.length_a   1.000
_cell.length_b   1.000
_cell.length_c   1.000
_cell.angle_alpha   90.00
_cell.angle_beta   90.00
_cell.angle_gamma   90.00
#
_symmetry.space_group_name_H-M   'P 1'
#
loop_
_entity.id
_entity.type
_entity.pdbx_description
1 polymer ?
#
loop_
_entity_poly.entity_id
_entity_poly.type
_entity_poly.pdbx_seq_one_letter_code
_entity_poly.pdbx_strand_id
1 'polypeptide(L)'
;MRCTVEARASAGRTLAWADVAVLALPDFATALKGRIGHEDTTAREPQRYAWAFALVARRAGQGEARAKVRAVVCDADTDGGAKDAASGCAPVTVEVRAPLSVGN
;
A
#
# COMPACT_ATOMS: atom_id res chain seq x y z
N MET A 1 -9.06 15.19 1.41
CA MET A 1 -9.35 14.13 0.41
C MET A 1 -9.12 12.78 1.06
N ARG A 2 -10.03 11.81 0.91
CA ARG A 2 -9.82 10.43 1.36
C ARG A 2 -9.19 9.63 0.22
N CYS A 3 -8.10 8.93 0.53
CA CYS A 3 -7.39 8.05 -0.39
C CYS A 3 -7.43 6.62 0.14
N THR A 4 -7.45 5.66 -0.79
CA THR A 4 -7.39 4.24 -0.49
C THR A 4 -6.33 3.59 -1.35
N VAL A 5 -5.57 2.68 -0.76
CA VAL A 5 -4.59 1.86 -1.47
C VAL A 5 -4.83 0.42 -1.09
N GLU A 6 -4.66 -0.48 -2.06
CA GLU A 6 -4.82 -1.91 -1.84
C GLU A 6 -3.65 -2.66 -2.46
N ALA A 7 -3.14 -3.64 -1.72
CA ALA A 7 -2.19 -4.63 -2.20
C ALA A 7 -2.89 -5.99 -2.30
N ARG A 8 -2.74 -6.66 -3.44
CA ARG A 8 -3.25 -8.02 -3.67
C ARG A 8 -2.11 -8.94 -4.06
N ALA A 9 -1.98 -10.07 -3.37
CA ALA A 9 -1.12 -11.16 -3.80
C ALA A 9 -1.81 -11.95 -4.93
N SER A 10 -1.01 -12.53 -5.83
CA SER A 10 -1.50 -13.46 -6.85
C SER A 10 -2.01 -14.77 -6.21
N ALA A 11 -2.76 -15.57 -6.97
CA ALA A 11 -3.23 -16.88 -6.51
C ALA A 11 -2.06 -17.76 -6.05
N GLY A 12 -2.26 -18.52 -4.96
CA GLY A 12 -1.22 -19.35 -4.35
C GLY A 12 -0.16 -18.59 -3.55
N ARG A 13 -0.29 -17.27 -3.39
CA ARG A 13 0.61 -16.43 -2.60
C ARG A 13 -0.16 -15.71 -1.48
N THR A 14 0.55 -15.31 -0.43
CA THR A 14 0.01 -14.53 0.70
C THR A 14 0.86 -13.29 0.99
N LEU A 15 0.27 -12.31 1.66
CA LEU A 15 0.93 -11.12 2.18
C LEU A 15 1.26 -11.37 3.67
N ALA A 16 2.54 -11.47 4.00
CA ALA A 16 3.00 -11.58 5.38
C ALA A 16 3.17 -10.19 6.03
N TRP A 17 3.46 -9.18 5.22
CA TRP A 17 3.66 -7.81 5.66
C TRP A 17 3.49 -6.87 4.45
N ALA A 18 2.99 -5.66 4.66
CA ALA A 18 3.05 -4.61 3.64
C ALA A 18 2.89 -3.21 4.25
N ASP A 19 3.39 -2.19 3.56
CA ASP A 19 3.17 -0.79 3.85
C ASP A 19 3.10 0.08 2.58
N VAL A 20 2.70 1.34 2.77
CA VAL A 20 2.62 2.35 1.71
C VAL A 20 3.49 3.53 2.08
N ALA A 21 4.39 3.95 1.19
CA ALA A 21 5.15 5.18 1.32
C ALA A 21 4.68 6.20 0.27
N VAL A 22 4.26 7.39 0.69
CA VAL A 22 4.00 8.51 -0.22
C VAL A 22 5.34 9.05 -0.68
N LEU A 23 5.60 9.01 -1.98
CA LEU A 23 6.87 9.43 -2.58
C LEU A 23 6.83 10.89 -3.00
N ALA A 24 5.74 11.31 -3.62
CA ALA A 24 5.57 12.68 -4.11
C ALA A 24 4.09 13.06 -4.15
N LEU A 25 3.84 14.34 -3.93
CA LEU A 25 2.53 14.98 -4.07
C LEU A 25 2.70 16.25 -4.89
N PRO A 26 1.64 16.70 -5.59
CA PRO A 26 1.65 18.02 -6.20
C PRO A 26 1.67 19.11 -5.11
N ASP A 27 2.21 20.28 -5.42
CA ASP A 27 2.48 21.36 -4.43
C ASP A 27 1.25 21.84 -3.65
N PHE A 28 0.05 21.65 -4.20
CA PHE A 28 -1.20 22.01 -3.54
C PHE A 28 -1.63 21.01 -2.45
N ALA A 29 -1.03 19.82 -2.39
CA ALA A 29 -1.39 18.73 -1.49
C ALA A 29 -0.28 18.39 -0.49
N THR A 30 -0.66 17.85 0.67
CA THR A 30 0.26 17.36 1.70
C THR A 30 -0.34 16.12 2.36
N ALA A 31 0.50 15.13 2.66
CA ALA A 31 0.09 13.94 3.40
C ALA A 31 0.11 14.22 4.90
N LEU A 32 -0.93 13.76 5.63
CA LEU A 32 -0.91 13.79 7.10
C LEU A 32 0.12 12.80 7.67
N LYS A 33 0.34 11.69 6.96
CA LYS A 33 1.34 10.68 7.30
C LYS A 33 2.07 10.28 6.01
N GLY A 34 3.39 10.41 5.96
CA GLY A 34 4.20 10.08 4.77
C GLY A 34 4.37 8.58 4.54
N ARG A 35 4.19 7.76 5.58
CA ARG A 35 4.20 6.30 5.50
C ARG A 35 3.00 5.73 6.24
N ILE A 36 2.24 4.86 5.58
CA ILE A 36 1.08 4.18 6.11
C ILE A 36 1.51 2.73 6.34
N GLY A 37 1.77 2.40 7.60
CA GLY A 37 2.38 1.15 8.04
C GLY A 37 1.45 -0.04 7.95
N HIS A 38 2.02 -1.22 8.20
CA HIS A 38 1.25 -2.46 8.31
C HIS A 38 0.18 -2.36 9.40
N GLU A 39 0.51 -1.71 10.52
CA GLU A 39 -0.37 -1.46 11.64
C GLU A 39 -1.59 -0.59 11.29
N ASP A 40 -1.50 0.26 10.26
CA ASP A 40 -2.55 1.20 9.84
C ASP A 40 -3.57 0.59 8.86
N THR A 41 -3.42 -0.66 8.46
CA THR A 41 -4.35 -1.29 7.51
C THR A 41 -5.79 -1.25 8.04
N THR A 42 -6.72 -0.98 7.14
CA THR A 42 -8.17 -1.09 7.42
C THR A 42 -8.72 -2.49 7.15
N ALA A 43 -8.00 -3.32 6.39
CA ALA A 43 -8.31 -4.74 6.19
C ALA A 43 -7.00 -5.55 6.05
N ARG A 44 -6.97 -6.73 6.68
CA ARG A 44 -5.86 -7.70 6.61
C ARG A 44 -6.43 -9.10 6.35
N GLU A 45 -6.43 -9.48 5.09
CA GLU A 45 -6.73 -10.85 4.65
C GLU A 45 -5.44 -11.47 4.10
N PRO A 46 -5.29 -12.81 4.10
CA PRO A 46 -4.06 -13.46 3.65
C PRO A 46 -3.58 -13.03 2.26
N GLN A 47 -4.48 -12.67 1.35
CA GLN A 47 -4.16 -12.23 -0.02
C GLN A 47 -4.31 -10.73 -0.24
N ARG A 48 -4.83 -9.98 0.73
CA ARG A 48 -5.29 -8.61 0.52
C ARG A 48 -5.10 -7.74 1.75
N TYR A 49 -4.26 -6.71 1.62
CA TYR A 49 -4.16 -5.64 2.61
C TYR A 49 -4.69 -4.34 2.01
N ALA A 50 -5.46 -3.59 2.80
CA ALA A 50 -5.99 -2.30 2.37
C ALA A 50 -5.69 -1.21 3.41
N TRP A 51 -5.47 0.01 2.93
CA TRP A 51 -5.28 1.20 3.75
C TRP A 51 -6.23 2.30 3.32
N ALA A 52 -6.62 3.13 4.29
CA ALA A 52 -7.25 4.41 4.04
C ALA A 52 -6.45 5.51 4.75
N PHE A 53 -6.17 6.59 4.05
CA PHE A 53 -5.48 7.76 4.60
C PHE A 53 -6.01 9.04 3.97
N ALA A 54 -5.66 10.18 4.57
CA ALA A 54 -6.10 11.48 4.09
C ALA A 54 -4.93 12.31 3.57
N LEU A 55 -5.21 13.00 2.47
CA LEU A 55 -4.39 14.10 1.95
C LEU A 55 -5.13 15.42 2.20
N VAL A 56 -4.37 16.44 2.60
CA VAL A 56 -4.87 17.80 2.77
C VAL A 56 -4.54 18.58 1.51
N ALA A 57 -5.55 19.22 0.91
CA ALA A 57 -5.37 20.17 -0.18
C ALA A 57 -5.45 21.58 0.39
N ARG A 58 -4.44 22.41 0.12
CA ARG A 58 -4.36 23.81 0.59
C ARG A 58 -5.00 24.80 -0.38
N ARG A 59 -5.14 24.40 -1.65
CA ARG A 59 -5.76 25.18 -2.74
C ARG A 59 -6.31 24.22 -3.80
N ALA A 60 -7.17 24.74 -4.67
CA ALA A 60 -7.62 24.03 -5.86
C ALA A 60 -6.44 23.73 -6.79
N GLY A 61 -6.53 22.64 -7.56
CA GLY A 61 -5.49 22.23 -8.49
C GLY A 61 -5.63 20.78 -8.96
N GLN A 62 -4.82 20.46 -9.97
CA GLN A 62 -4.71 19.13 -10.55
C GLN A 62 -3.25 18.68 -10.58
N GLY A 63 -3.00 17.39 -10.39
CA GLY A 63 -1.65 16.83 -10.42
C GLY A 63 -1.63 15.33 -10.15
N GLU A 64 -0.44 14.78 -9.94
CA GLU A 64 -0.22 13.34 -9.72
C GLU A 64 0.38 13.10 -8.33
N ALA A 65 -0.26 12.20 -7.57
CA ALA A 65 0.36 11.60 -6.40
C ALA A 65 1.13 10.34 -6.80
N ARG A 66 2.32 10.17 -6.22
CA ARG A 66 3.15 8.98 -6.39
C ARG A 66 3.35 8.33 -5.04
N ALA A 67 3.15 7.02 -4.98
CA ALA A 67 3.38 6.23 -3.79
C ALA A 67 4.07 4.91 -4.16
N LYS A 68 4.59 4.23 -3.15
CA LYS A 68 5.25 2.94 -3.27
C LYS A 68 4.63 1.99 -2.27
N VAL A 69 4.10 0.88 -2.76
CA VAL A 69 3.66 -0.24 -1.94
C VAL A 69 4.83 -1.19 -1.80
N ARG A 70 5.18 -1.54 -0.56
CA ARG A 70 6.20 -2.54 -0.27
C ARG A 70 5.52 -3.68 0.46
N ALA A 71 5.82 -4.90 0.08
CA ALA A 71 5.20 -6.08 0.65
C ALA A 71 6.23 -7.19 0.83
N VAL A 72 5.97 -8.09 1.77
CA VAL A 72 6.59 -9.40 1.84
C VAL A 72 5.54 -10.40 1.37
N VAL A 73 5.79 -11.02 0.22
CA VAL A 73 4.89 -11.97 -0.40
C VAL A 73 5.46 -13.37 -0.20
N CYS A 74 4.68 -14.26 0.39
CA CYS A 74 5.07 -15.64 0.65
C CYS A 74 4.29 -16.61 -0.23
N ASP A 75 4.81 -17.82 -0.42
CA ASP A 75 3.99 -18.94 -0.86
C ASP A 75 2.86 -19.18 0.15
N ALA A 76 1.68 -19.57 -0.35
CA ALA A 76 0.64 -20.05 0.54
C ALA A 76 1.12 -21.37 1.17
N ASP A 77 1.00 -21.47 2.49
CA ASP A 77 1.37 -22.68 3.22
C ASP A 77 0.33 -23.76 2.87
N THR A 78 0.68 -24.67 1.97
CA THR A 78 -0.22 -25.75 1.52
C THR A 78 -0.18 -26.97 2.42
N ASP A 79 0.85 -27.12 3.25
CA ASP A 79 1.09 -28.32 4.04
C ASP A 79 1.47 -27.92 5.46
N GLY A 80 0.65 -28.28 6.46
CA GLY A 80 0.78 -27.91 7.88
C GLY A 80 2.02 -28.41 8.63
N GLY A 81 3.20 -28.40 8.00
CA GLY A 81 4.49 -28.61 8.63
C GLY A 81 5.26 -27.29 8.68
N ALA A 82 5.93 -27.04 9.80
CA ALA A 82 6.81 -25.90 9.99
C ALA A 82 7.96 -25.93 8.97
N LYS A 83 7.76 -25.36 7.78
CA LYS A 83 8.85 -24.96 6.91
C LYS A 83 9.42 -23.68 7.47
N ASP A 84 10.75 -23.57 7.51
CA ASP A 84 11.44 -22.37 7.91
C ASP A 84 10.81 -21.17 7.19
N ALA A 85 10.22 -20.23 7.95
CA ALA A 85 9.42 -19.12 7.42
C ALA A 85 10.16 -18.22 6.40
N ALA A 86 11.45 -18.45 6.18
CA ALA A 86 12.29 -17.79 5.20
C ALA A 86 12.25 -18.44 3.79
N SER A 87 11.96 -19.74 3.64
CA SER A 87 11.97 -20.40 2.32
C SER A 87 10.60 -20.24 1.64
N GLY A 88 10.42 -19.14 0.90
CA GLY A 88 9.20 -18.87 0.11
C GLY A 88 8.73 -17.42 0.14
N CYS A 89 9.24 -16.62 1.07
CA CYS A 89 8.93 -15.20 1.19
C CYS A 89 9.93 -14.33 0.43
N ALA A 90 9.41 -13.37 -0.34
CA ALA A 90 10.22 -12.41 -1.07
C ALA A 90 9.69 -10.99 -0.87
N PRO A 91 10.58 -9.99 -0.68
CA PRO A 91 10.16 -8.60 -0.70
C PRO A 91 9.78 -8.19 -2.12
N VAL A 92 8.62 -7.56 -2.25
CA VAL A 92 8.10 -7.00 -3.50
C VAL A 92 7.85 -5.52 -3.30
N THR A 93 8.04 -4.76 -4.37
CA THR A 93 7.87 -3.32 -4.39
C THR A 93 7.14 -2.93 -5.66
N VAL A 94 6.10 -2.11 -5.53
CA VAL A 94 5.34 -1.58 -6.65
C VAL A 94 5.17 -0.09 -6.47
N GLU A 95 5.52 0.70 -7.48
CA GLU A 95 5.20 2.12 -7.52
C GLU A 95 3.82 2.32 -8.15
N VAL A 96 3.02 3.19 -7.53
CA VAL A 96 1.66 3.51 -7.97
C VAL A 96 1.53 5.01 -8.14
N ARG A 97 0.73 5.39 -9.13
CA ARG A 97 0.44 6.78 -9.48
C ARG A 97 -1.07 6.98 -9.47
N ALA A 98 -1.52 8.11 -8.95
CA ALA A 98 -2.93 8.45 -8.91
C ALA A 98 -3.13 9.94 -9.25
N PRO A 99 -4.03 10.28 -10.19
CA PRO A 99 -4.40 11.67 -10.42
C PRO A 99 -5.13 12.24 -9.19
N LEU A 100 -4.82 13.48 -8.86
CA LEU A 100 -5.51 14.28 -7.84
C LEU A 100 -6.14 15.49 -8.51
N SER A 101 -7.40 15.76 -8.19
CA SER A 101 -8.13 16.96 -8.62
C SER A 101 -8.93 17.52 -7.46
N VAL A 102 -8.82 18.82 -7.22
CA VAL A 102 -9.54 19.54 -6.15
C VAL A 102 -10.03 20.87 -6.70
N GLY A 103 -11.34 21.12 -6.59
CA GLY A 103 -11.97 22.29 -7.21
C GLY A 103 -12.08 22.09 -8.73
N ASN A 104 -13.27 22.34 -9.27
CA ASN A 104 -13.51 22.32 -10.72
C ASN A 104 -12.97 23.58 -11.38
#